data_AF-A0A251VQA7-F1
#
_entry.id   AF-A0A251VQA7-F1
#
_cell.length_a   1.000
_cell.length_b   1.000
_cell.length_c   1.000
_cell.angle_alpha   90.00
_cell.angle_beta   90.00
_cell.angle_gamma   90.00
#
_symmetry.space_group_name_H-M   'P 1'
#
loop_
_entity.id
_entity.type
_entity.pdbx_description
1 polymer ?
#
loop_
_entity_poly.entity_id
_entity_poly.type
_entity_poly.pdbx_seq_one_letter_code
_entity_poly.pdbx_strand_id
1 'polypeptide(L)'
;MLKASRILAAQREAVLEANYPNEKLGVTEEQLTLSKDGILRLNGRIWVPVYGGLRDVVLQEAHSSKYSVHPGADKMYQDLKANYWWIGLKKSVATHVAKCLTCAQVKAEHQKPSGLLQQPELPEWKWECVTMDFITKLPKTRKGNDTIWVIVDRLTKSAHFLPIKETYSSDMLAQLYVDKILPLQIRKVRQIITKDFVINGPILIIMTKDLKILKY
;
A
#
# COMPACT_ATOMS: atom_id res chain seq x y z
N MET A 1 32.61 -4.09 4.46
CA MET A 1 32.84 -4.03 5.92
C MET A 1 33.88 -2.97 6.25
N LEU A 2 33.50 -2.01 7.08
CA LEU A 2 34.42 -1.01 7.62
C LEU A 2 35.50 -1.68 8.47
N LYS A 3 36.77 -1.42 8.15
CA LYS A 3 37.89 -1.88 8.99
C LYS A 3 37.88 -1.10 10.29
N ALA A 4 38.03 -1.79 11.43
CA ALA A 4 38.10 -1.18 12.76
C ALA A 4 39.16 -0.06 12.84
N SER A 5 40.29 -0.22 12.17
CA SER A 5 41.35 0.80 12.09
C SER A 5 40.88 2.14 11.50
N ARG A 6 40.01 2.13 10.49
CA ARG A 6 39.44 3.36 9.90
C ARG A 6 38.46 4.04 10.84
N ILE A 7 37.68 3.26 11.58
CA ILE A 7 36.72 3.79 12.57
C ILE A 7 37.50 4.47 13.70
N LEU A 8 38.54 3.81 14.22
CA LEU A 8 39.39 4.33 15.28
C LEU A 8 40.10 5.63 14.87
N ALA A 9 40.66 5.69 13.66
CA ALA A 9 41.30 6.90 13.15
C ALA A 9 40.31 8.08 13.08
N ALA A 10 39.11 7.84 12.53
CA ALA A 10 38.08 8.86 12.41
C ALA A 10 37.53 9.31 13.78
N GLN A 11 37.36 8.39 14.73
CA GLN A 11 36.92 8.73 16.08
C GLN A 11 37.98 9.53 16.84
N ARG A 12 39.27 9.19 16.69
CA ARG A 12 40.37 9.97 17.29
C ARG A 12 40.41 11.40 16.76
N GLU A 13 40.23 11.57 15.46
CA GLU A 13 40.17 12.90 14.82
C GLU A 13 38.94 13.70 15.28
N ALA A 14 37.79 13.04 15.44
CA ALA A 14 36.54 13.66 15.83
C ALA A 14 36.49 14.11 17.29
N VAL A 15 37.25 13.44 18.18
CA VAL A 15 37.33 13.76 19.61
C VAL A 15 38.36 14.86 19.92
N LEU A 16 39.14 15.32 18.93
CA LEU A 16 39.98 16.51 19.10
C LEU A 16 39.09 17.72 19.47
N GLU A 17 39.48 18.50 20.49
CA GLU A 17 38.68 19.60 21.03
C GLU A 17 38.22 20.60 19.96
N ALA A 18 39.04 20.85 18.94
CA ALA A 18 38.72 21.73 17.81
C ALA A 18 37.60 21.18 16.89
N ASN A 19 37.43 19.87 16.86
CA ASN A 19 36.56 19.16 15.92
C ASN A 19 35.25 18.69 16.57
N TYR A 20 35.26 18.49 17.89
CA TYR A 20 34.13 17.97 18.65
C TYR A 20 32.82 18.79 18.50
N PRO A 21 32.85 20.15 18.46
CA PRO A 21 31.63 20.93 18.24
C PRO A 21 30.93 20.67 16.90
N ASN A 22 31.67 20.26 15.88
CA ASN A 22 31.14 20.01 14.53
C ASN A 22 30.38 18.68 14.43
N GLU A 23 30.64 17.73 15.33
CA GLU A 23 29.95 16.44 15.37
C GLU A 23 28.48 16.58 15.82
N LYS A 24 28.16 17.64 16.56
CA LYS A 24 26.82 17.94 17.07
C LYS A 24 26.18 16.71 17.71
N LEU A 25 26.91 16.00 18.58
CA LEU A 25 26.49 14.70 19.11
C LEU A 25 25.09 14.72 19.75
N GLY A 26 24.68 15.83 20.36
CA GLY A 26 23.39 15.93 21.05
C GLY A 26 23.29 15.02 22.28
N VAL A 27 24.42 14.43 22.69
CA VAL A 27 24.67 13.56 23.84
C VAL A 27 25.98 14.02 24.48
N THR A 28 26.13 13.82 25.80
CA THR A 28 27.37 14.17 26.52
C THR A 28 28.46 13.14 26.24
N GLU A 29 29.74 13.51 26.34
CA GLU A 29 30.88 12.58 26.17
C GLU A 29 30.78 11.37 27.11
N GLU A 30 30.24 11.58 28.31
CA GLU A 30 30.00 10.57 29.34
C GLU A 30 29.05 9.45 28.89
N GLN A 31 28.22 9.69 27.87
CA GLN A 31 27.30 8.68 27.33
C GLN A 31 28.00 7.76 26.32
N LEU A 32 29.17 8.14 25.81
CA LEU A 32 29.98 7.28 24.95
C LEU A 32 30.82 6.33 25.82
N THR A 33 30.62 5.04 25.59
CA THR A 33 31.37 3.98 26.26
C THR A 33 32.52 3.52 25.38
N LEU A 34 33.73 3.48 25.96
CA LEU A 34 34.89 2.91 25.30
C LEU A 34 34.83 1.39 25.36
N SER A 35 34.80 0.73 24.21
CA SER A 35 34.82 -0.73 24.13
C SER A 35 36.24 -1.29 24.26
N LYS A 36 36.38 -2.61 24.51
CA LYS A 36 37.68 -3.30 24.60
C LYS A 36 38.53 -3.14 23.34
N ASP A 37 37.88 -2.93 22.20
CA ASP A 37 38.54 -2.73 20.89
C ASP A 37 38.98 -1.27 20.65
N GLY A 38 38.83 -0.39 21.64
CA GLY A 38 39.15 1.04 21.55
C GLY A 38 38.12 1.89 20.80
N ILE A 39 37.02 1.29 20.32
CA ILE A 39 35.95 1.98 19.58
C ILE A 39 34.95 2.57 20.56
N LEU A 40 34.58 3.84 20.33
CA LEU A 40 33.54 4.54 21.07
C LEU A 40 32.14 4.09 20.62
N ARG A 41 31.28 3.79 21.59
CA ARG A 41 29.93 3.27 21.37
C ARG A 41 28.89 4.01 22.20
N LEU A 42 27.71 4.23 21.63
CA LEU A 42 26.52 4.71 22.33
C LEU A 42 25.52 3.57 22.47
N ASN A 43 25.15 3.19 23.70
CA ASN A 43 24.20 2.09 23.98
C ASN A 43 24.53 0.80 23.22
N GLY A 44 25.83 0.43 23.19
CA GLY A 44 26.34 -0.75 22.47
C GLY A 44 26.53 -0.57 20.95
N ARG A 45 26.06 0.52 20.37
CA ARG A 45 26.17 0.82 18.92
C ARG A 45 27.42 1.61 18.61
N ILE A 46 28.06 1.32 17.49
CA ILE A 46 29.26 2.04 17.04
C ILE A 46 28.89 3.48 16.69
N TRP A 47 29.54 4.44 17.35
CA TRP A 47 29.40 5.84 16.96
C TRP A 47 30.17 6.11 15.67
N VAL A 48 29.49 6.65 14.66
CA VAL A 48 30.10 6.99 13.36
C VAL A 48 30.25 8.52 13.25
N PRO A 49 31.49 9.05 13.34
CA PRO A 49 31.71 10.49 13.24
C PRO A 49 31.39 11.03 11.84
N VAL A 50 31.23 12.35 11.73
CA VAL A 50 31.21 13.09 10.46
C VAL A 50 32.57 12.94 9.76
N TYR A 51 33.66 12.99 10.52
CA TYR A 51 35.02 12.84 10.00
C TYR A 51 35.28 11.44 9.41
N GLY A 52 36.22 11.39 8.46
CA GLY A 52 36.61 10.16 7.77
C GLY A 52 35.63 9.63 6.72
N GLY A 53 34.53 10.34 6.43
CA GLY A 53 33.58 9.97 5.37
C GLY A 53 32.91 8.62 5.58
N LEU A 54 32.88 8.11 6.81
CA LEU A 54 32.45 6.75 7.10
C LEU A 54 30.94 6.58 6.94
N ARG A 55 30.16 7.64 7.17
CA ARG A 55 28.69 7.63 7.04
C ARG A 55 28.28 7.27 5.61
N ASP A 56 28.91 7.87 4.60
CA ASP A 56 28.59 7.58 3.20
C ASP A 56 28.98 6.15 2.81
N VAL A 57 30.10 5.64 3.32
CA VAL A 57 30.51 4.24 3.11
C VAL A 57 29.49 3.27 3.72
N VAL A 58 29.04 3.53 4.96
CA VAL A 58 27.99 2.74 5.62
C VAL A 58 26.71 2.73 4.80
N LEU A 59 26.26 3.92 4.37
CA LEU A 59 25.02 4.08 3.60
C LEU A 59 25.13 3.39 2.23
N GLN A 60 26.25 3.58 1.53
CA GLN A 60 26.48 2.96 0.23
C GLN A 60 26.54 1.43 0.31
N GLU A 61 27.22 0.89 1.33
CA GLU A 61 27.30 -0.56 1.53
C GLU A 61 25.92 -1.13 1.90
N ALA A 62 25.19 -0.49 2.81
CA ALA A 62 23.86 -0.94 3.21
C ALA A 62 22.82 -0.81 2.09
N HIS A 63 23.01 0.09 1.12
CA HIS A 63 22.07 0.30 0.03
C HIS A 63 22.39 -0.51 -1.24
N SER A 64 23.67 -0.54 -1.62
CA SER A 64 24.12 -1.01 -2.94
C SER A 64 24.95 -2.29 -2.88
N SER A 65 25.06 -2.95 -1.73
CA SER A 65 25.71 -4.27 -1.70
C SER A 65 24.93 -5.29 -2.53
N LYS A 66 25.65 -6.29 -3.05
CA LYS A 66 25.04 -7.43 -3.78
C LYS A 66 23.94 -8.13 -2.98
N TYR A 67 23.98 -8.05 -1.65
CA TYR A 67 23.03 -8.70 -0.75
C TYR A 67 21.88 -7.79 -0.29
N SER A 68 22.03 -6.46 -0.36
CA SER A 68 21.05 -5.52 0.19
C SER A 68 19.91 -5.18 -0.79
N VAL A 69 20.11 -5.35 -2.10
CA VAL A 69 19.10 -5.16 -3.16
C VAL A 69 18.26 -3.88 -2.96
N HIS A 70 18.92 -2.71 -2.85
CA HIS A 70 18.26 -1.40 -2.81
C HIS A 70 17.08 -1.30 -1.81
N PRO A 71 17.33 -1.52 -0.50
CA PRO A 71 16.28 -1.51 0.49
C PRO A 71 15.64 -0.11 0.60
N GLY A 72 14.35 -0.07 0.93
CA GLY A 72 13.67 1.17 1.27
C GLY A 72 14.24 1.83 2.53
N ALA A 73 13.98 3.13 2.69
CA ALA A 73 14.56 3.94 3.77
C ALA A 73 14.25 3.37 5.17
N ASP A 74 13.02 2.90 5.41
CA ASP A 74 12.66 2.36 6.73
C ASP A 74 13.40 1.05 7.04
N LYS A 75 13.46 0.12 6.08
CA LYS A 75 14.20 -1.14 6.25
C LYS A 75 15.68 -0.87 6.50
N MET A 76 16.29 -0.05 5.64
CA MET A 76 17.69 0.33 5.75
C MET A 76 18.00 1.00 7.10
N TYR A 77 17.09 1.85 7.60
CA TYR A 77 17.23 2.47 8.91
C TYR A 77 17.20 1.44 10.04
N GLN A 78 16.27 0.48 10.03
CA GLN A 78 16.20 -0.54 11.08
C GLN A 78 17.44 -1.42 11.10
N ASP A 79 17.93 -1.83 9.92
CA ASP A 79 19.14 -2.66 9.78
C ASP A 79 20.39 -1.93 10.32
N LEU A 80 20.54 -0.65 9.98
CA LEU A 80 21.68 0.16 10.45
C LEU A 80 21.60 0.53 11.93
N LYS A 81 20.40 0.82 12.42
CA LYS A 81 20.15 1.25 13.81
C LYS A 81 20.61 0.20 14.82
N ALA A 82 20.62 -1.08 14.47
CA ALA A 82 21.08 -2.14 15.37
C ALA A 82 22.56 -2.00 15.73
N ASN A 83 23.39 -1.59 14.77
CA ASN A 83 24.86 -1.64 14.90
C ASN A 83 25.53 -0.27 14.96
N TYR A 84 24.92 0.75 14.34
CA TYR A 84 25.52 2.07 14.17
C TYR A 84 24.67 3.17 14.77
N TRP A 85 25.33 4.24 15.18
CA TRP A 85 24.67 5.44 15.68
C TRP A 85 25.42 6.71 15.25
N TRP A 86 24.66 7.70 14.80
CA TRP A 86 25.08 9.08 14.67
C TRP A 86 23.84 9.99 14.66
N ILE A 87 24.03 11.27 14.96
CA ILE A 87 22.92 12.23 14.93
C ILE A 87 22.33 12.34 13.53
N GLY A 88 21.02 12.17 13.42
CA GLY A 88 20.32 12.25 12.14
C GLY A 88 20.46 11.02 11.24
N LEU A 89 20.85 9.84 11.76
CA LEU A 89 20.89 8.57 11.01
C LEU A 89 19.66 8.37 10.09
N LYS A 90 18.44 8.53 10.63
CA LYS A 90 17.20 8.39 9.86
C LYS A 90 17.12 9.37 8.68
N LYS A 91 17.53 10.62 8.88
CA LYS A 91 17.56 11.66 7.84
C LYS A 91 18.62 11.33 6.78
N SER A 92 19.81 10.89 7.20
CA SER A 92 20.88 10.47 6.29
C SER A 92 20.43 9.31 5.39
N VAL A 93 19.79 8.29 5.98
CA VAL A 93 19.23 7.15 5.23
C VAL A 93 18.17 7.60 4.22
N ALA A 94 17.18 8.40 4.66
CA ALA A 94 16.14 8.91 3.77
C ALA A 94 16.73 9.71 2.59
N THR A 95 17.70 10.59 2.87
CA THR A 95 18.38 11.40 1.85
C THR A 95 19.16 10.52 0.87
N HIS A 96 19.84 9.49 1.35
CA HIS A 96 20.64 8.60 0.52
C HIS A 96 19.75 7.76 -0.41
N VAL A 97 18.68 7.16 0.12
CA VAL A 97 17.73 6.37 -0.68
C VAL A 97 17.00 7.26 -1.70
N ALA A 98 16.65 8.50 -1.34
CA ALA A 98 16.01 9.44 -2.27
C ALA A 98 16.90 9.86 -3.45
N LYS A 99 18.23 9.87 -3.27
CA LYS A 99 19.20 10.16 -4.34
C LYS A 99 19.43 8.98 -5.29
N CYS A 100 18.96 7.78 -4.95
CA CYS A 100 19.17 6.60 -5.78
C CYS A 100 18.23 6.60 -6.99
N LEU A 101 18.80 6.78 -8.19
CA LEU A 101 18.05 6.77 -9.45
C LEU A 101 17.31 5.45 -9.68
N THR A 102 17.95 4.32 -9.38
CA THR A 102 17.32 2.99 -9.51
C THR A 102 16.08 2.87 -8.63
N CYS A 103 16.16 3.30 -7.37
CA CYS A 103 15.00 3.31 -6.48
C CYS A 103 13.92 4.26 -6.96
N ALA A 104 14.29 5.45 -7.42
CA ALA A 104 13.34 6.44 -7.92
C ALA A 104 12.58 5.94 -9.16
N GLN A 105 13.26 5.26 -10.09
CA GLN A 105 12.65 4.69 -11.28
C GLN A 105 11.70 3.53 -10.96
N VAL A 106 12.11 2.61 -10.08
CA VAL A 106 11.28 1.44 -9.71
C VAL A 106 10.09 1.84 -8.83
N LYS A 107 10.24 2.87 -8.00
CA LYS A 107 9.20 3.36 -7.08
C LYS A 107 8.38 4.53 -7.62
N ALA A 108 8.58 4.90 -8.88
CA ALA A 108 7.72 5.91 -9.50
C ALA A 108 6.26 5.48 -9.33
N GLU A 109 5.43 6.40 -8.85
CA GLU A 109 4.00 6.16 -8.72
C GLU A 109 3.41 6.09 -10.13
N HIS A 110 3.25 4.88 -10.65
CA HIS A 110 2.65 4.63 -11.97
C HIS A 110 1.12 4.78 -11.94
N GLN A 111 0.53 5.02 -10.76
CA GLN A 111 -0.88 5.27 -10.62
C GLN A 111 -1.18 6.70 -11.10
N LYS A 112 -2.16 6.83 -11.99
CA LYS A 112 -2.73 8.15 -12.27
C LYS A 112 -3.24 8.72 -10.94
N PRO A 113 -3.04 10.01 -10.66
CA PRO A 113 -3.63 10.62 -9.48
C PRO A 113 -5.13 10.33 -9.52
N SER A 114 -5.66 9.78 -8.42
CA SER A 114 -7.08 9.51 -8.31
C SER A 114 -7.85 10.79 -8.61
N GLY A 115 -8.79 10.72 -9.56
CA GLY A 115 -9.69 11.83 -9.82
C GLY A 115 -10.52 12.16 -8.57
N LEU A 116 -11.16 13.33 -8.57
CA LEU A 116 -12.13 13.69 -7.53
C LEU A 116 -13.22 12.61 -7.48
N LEU A 117 -13.41 12.01 -6.30
CA LEU A 117 -14.49 11.05 -6.06
C LEU A 117 -15.83 11.77 -6.27
N GLN A 118 -16.49 11.51 -7.39
CA GLN A 118 -17.86 11.98 -7.60
C GLN A 118 -18.81 11.07 -6.82
N GLN A 119 -19.44 11.61 -5.79
CA GLN A 119 -20.53 10.93 -5.11
C GLN A 119 -21.77 10.97 -5.99
N PRO A 120 -22.30 9.82 -6.44
CA PRO A 120 -23.59 9.79 -7.10
C PRO A 120 -24.70 10.18 -6.13
N GLU A 121 -25.71 10.89 -6.65
CA GLU A 121 -26.84 11.41 -5.87
C GLU A 121 -27.49 10.31 -5.02
N LEU A 122 -27.92 10.70 -3.82
CA LEU A 122 -28.66 9.79 -2.94
C LEU A 122 -30.05 9.56 -3.55
N PRO A 123 -30.48 8.30 -3.70
CA PRO A 123 -31.85 8.01 -4.09
C PRO A 123 -32.82 8.50 -3.02
N GLU A 124 -33.97 9.04 -3.43
CA GLU A 124 -35.00 9.48 -2.50
C GLU A 124 -35.88 8.31 -2.04
N TRP A 125 -36.00 7.27 -2.88
CA TRP A 125 -36.92 6.16 -2.65
C TRP A 125 -36.22 4.81 -2.61
N LYS A 126 -36.78 3.89 -1.82
CA LYS A 126 -36.36 2.49 -1.79
C LYS A 126 -36.47 1.90 -3.20
N TRP A 127 -35.45 1.17 -3.64
CA TRP A 127 -35.38 0.53 -4.95
C TRP A 127 -35.28 1.48 -6.13
N GLU A 128 -35.07 2.79 -5.92
CA GLU A 128 -34.83 3.72 -7.03
C GLU A 128 -33.46 3.49 -7.67
N CYS A 129 -32.44 3.20 -6.85
CA CYS A 129 -31.08 2.94 -7.27
C CYS A 129 -30.58 1.62 -6.65
N VAL A 130 -30.21 0.67 -7.51
CA VAL A 130 -29.76 -0.66 -7.10
C VAL A 130 -28.35 -0.91 -7.60
N THR A 131 -27.48 -1.44 -6.74
CA THR A 131 -26.16 -1.93 -7.15
C THR A 131 -26.18 -3.44 -7.34
N MET A 132 -25.51 -3.92 -8.39
CA MET A 132 -25.49 -5.34 -8.73
C MET A 132 -24.06 -5.82 -8.91
N ASP A 133 -23.76 -7.01 -8.39
CA ASP A 133 -22.42 -7.60 -8.43
C ASP A 133 -22.45 -9.14 -8.45
N PHE A 134 -21.38 -9.76 -8.92
CA PHE A 134 -21.22 -11.22 -8.93
C PHE A 134 -20.01 -11.64 -8.09
N ILE A 135 -20.22 -12.61 -7.21
CA ILE A 135 -19.16 -13.35 -6.54
C ILE A 135 -19.03 -14.68 -7.24
N THR A 136 -18.06 -14.80 -8.14
CA THR A 136 -17.84 -15.97 -9.02
C THR A 136 -16.80 -16.93 -8.44
N LYS A 137 -16.56 -18.05 -9.15
CA LYS A 137 -15.53 -19.06 -8.83
C LYS A 137 -15.69 -19.68 -7.44
N LEU A 138 -16.93 -19.81 -6.96
CA LEU A 138 -17.22 -20.46 -5.70
C LEU A 138 -17.27 -21.99 -5.87
N PRO A 139 -17.05 -22.76 -4.79
CA PRO A 139 -17.30 -24.20 -4.81
C PRO A 139 -18.73 -24.52 -5.24
N LYS A 140 -18.87 -25.48 -6.16
CA LYS A 140 -20.19 -25.89 -6.68
C LYS A 140 -21.04 -26.50 -5.57
N THR A 141 -22.24 -25.97 -5.41
CA THR A 141 -23.28 -26.57 -4.56
C THR A 141 -23.85 -27.85 -5.18
N ARG A 142 -24.64 -28.63 -4.43
CA ARG A 142 -25.35 -29.82 -4.95
C ARG A 142 -26.25 -29.52 -6.16
N LYS A 143 -26.77 -28.29 -6.27
CA LYS A 143 -27.61 -27.83 -7.40
C LYS A 143 -26.77 -27.30 -8.58
N GLY A 144 -25.45 -27.30 -8.44
CA GLY A 144 -24.50 -26.86 -9.46
C GLY A 144 -24.30 -25.34 -9.53
N ASN A 145 -24.77 -24.57 -8.54
CA ASN A 145 -24.51 -23.13 -8.46
C ASN A 145 -23.08 -22.88 -7.98
N ASP A 146 -22.36 -22.00 -8.65
CA ASP A 146 -20.95 -21.63 -8.43
C ASP A 146 -20.75 -20.10 -8.34
N THR A 147 -21.83 -19.33 -8.39
CA THR A 147 -21.79 -17.87 -8.35
C THR A 147 -22.92 -17.33 -7.47
N ILE A 148 -22.65 -16.26 -6.72
CA ILE A 148 -23.68 -15.50 -6.00
C ILE A 148 -23.90 -14.18 -6.72
N TRP A 149 -25.14 -13.91 -7.12
CA TRP A 149 -25.57 -12.62 -7.62
C TRP A 149 -26.07 -11.76 -6.48
N VAL A 150 -25.38 -10.65 -6.25
CA VAL A 150 -25.62 -9.70 -5.18
C VAL A 150 -26.39 -8.51 -5.75
N ILE A 151 -27.51 -8.17 -5.13
CA ILE A 151 -28.38 -7.06 -5.54
C ILE A 151 -28.68 -6.24 -4.29
N VAL A 152 -28.26 -4.97 -4.26
CA VAL A 152 -28.33 -4.12 -3.08
C VAL A 152 -29.07 -2.83 -3.38
N ASP A 153 -30.11 -2.54 -2.60
CA ASP A 153 -30.77 -1.24 -2.61
C ASP A 153 -29.84 -0.18 -1.99
N ARG A 154 -29.50 0.86 -2.74
CA ARG A 154 -28.53 1.86 -2.27
C ARG A 154 -29.05 2.71 -1.11
N LEU A 155 -30.36 2.91 -1.01
CA LEU A 155 -30.96 3.71 0.05
C LEU A 155 -30.93 2.97 1.38
N THR A 156 -31.56 1.80 1.45
CA THR A 156 -31.70 1.04 2.70
C THR A 156 -30.53 0.15 3.03
N LYS A 157 -29.63 -0.09 2.06
CA LYS A 157 -28.55 -1.09 2.14
C LYS A 157 -29.04 -2.53 2.29
N SER A 158 -30.32 -2.79 2.03
CA SER A 158 -30.87 -4.14 1.97
C SER A 158 -30.24 -4.91 0.80
N ALA A 159 -29.70 -6.09 1.09
CA ALA A 159 -29.00 -6.93 0.11
C ALA A 159 -29.75 -8.24 -0.13
N HIS A 160 -29.84 -8.63 -1.40
CA HIS A 160 -30.40 -9.90 -1.86
C HIS A 160 -29.32 -10.72 -2.55
N PHE A 161 -29.20 -11.97 -2.11
CA PHE A 161 -28.20 -12.92 -2.60
C PHE A 161 -28.90 -14.05 -3.35
N LEU A 162 -28.72 -14.11 -4.66
CA LEU A 162 -29.29 -15.16 -5.51
C LEU A 162 -28.19 -16.15 -5.91
N PRO A 163 -28.31 -17.44 -5.56
CA PRO A 163 -27.36 -18.45 -6.01
C PRO A 163 -27.64 -18.78 -7.48
N ILE A 164 -26.64 -18.59 -8.33
CA ILE A 164 -26.74 -18.78 -9.79
C ILE A 164 -25.56 -19.63 -10.30
N LYS A 165 -25.61 -19.96 -11.59
CA LYS A 165 -24.47 -20.55 -12.30
C LYS A 165 -23.81 -19.47 -13.14
N GLU A 166 -22.49 -19.45 -13.19
CA GLU A 166 -21.72 -18.55 -14.05
C GLU A 166 -22.11 -18.70 -15.53
N THR A 167 -22.60 -19.89 -15.90
CA THR A 167 -23.09 -20.21 -17.25
C THR A 167 -24.47 -19.64 -17.60
N TYR A 168 -25.22 -19.05 -16.66
CA TYR A 168 -26.57 -18.51 -16.94
C TYR A 168 -26.54 -17.40 -17.98
N SER A 169 -27.34 -17.48 -19.04
CA SER A 169 -27.42 -16.42 -20.05
C SER A 169 -27.99 -15.13 -19.46
N SER A 170 -27.80 -14.02 -20.17
CA SER A 170 -28.43 -12.75 -19.84
C SER A 170 -29.94 -12.89 -19.66
N ASP A 171 -30.58 -13.68 -20.52
CA ASP A 171 -32.03 -13.84 -20.52
C ASP A 171 -32.50 -14.64 -19.30
N MET A 172 -31.75 -15.67 -18.88
CA MET A 172 -32.01 -16.40 -17.64
C MET A 172 -31.86 -15.51 -16.41
N LEU A 173 -30.85 -14.64 -16.39
CA LEU A 173 -30.64 -13.69 -15.30
C LEU A 173 -31.74 -12.61 -15.29
N ALA A 174 -32.15 -12.11 -16.46
CA ALA A 174 -33.28 -11.20 -16.61
C ALA A 174 -34.57 -11.79 -16.05
N GLN A 175 -34.89 -13.03 -16.45
CA GLN A 175 -36.06 -13.72 -15.94
C GLN A 175 -35.98 -13.93 -14.43
N LEU A 176 -34.82 -14.36 -13.92
CA LEU A 176 -34.63 -14.57 -12.49
C LEU A 176 -34.82 -13.28 -11.67
N TYR A 177 -34.37 -12.13 -12.18
CA TYR A 177 -34.59 -10.85 -11.54
C TYR A 177 -36.07 -10.46 -11.53
N VAL A 178 -36.76 -10.62 -12.66
CA VAL A 178 -38.20 -10.37 -12.76
C VAL A 178 -38.97 -11.26 -11.79
N ASP A 179 -38.56 -12.52 -11.62
CA ASP A 179 -39.25 -13.47 -10.76
C ASP A 179 -38.95 -13.28 -9.27
N LYS A 180 -37.73 -12.87 -8.92
CA LYS A 180 -37.25 -12.86 -7.52
C LYS A 180 -37.13 -11.48 -6.90
N ILE A 181 -36.86 -10.46 -7.71
CA ILE A 181 -36.53 -9.12 -7.22
C ILE A 181 -37.64 -8.13 -7.53
N LEU A 182 -38.19 -8.14 -8.74
CA LEU A 182 -39.28 -7.24 -9.13
C LEU A 182 -40.50 -7.30 -8.18
N PRO A 183 -40.93 -8.46 -7.63
CA PRO A 183 -42.04 -8.51 -6.69
C PRO A 183 -41.74 -7.85 -5.34
N LEU A 184 -40.46 -7.64 -5.01
CA LEU A 184 -40.04 -6.92 -3.80
C LEU A 184 -40.05 -5.40 -4.00
N GLN A 185 -40.28 -4.95 -5.24
CA GLN A 185 -40.24 -3.55 -5.64
C GLN A 185 -41.67 -3.01 -5.79
N ILE A 186 -41.99 -1.97 -5.02
CA ILE A 186 -43.30 -1.27 -5.12
C ILE A 186 -43.27 -0.23 -6.25
N ARG A 187 -42.07 0.17 -6.71
CA ARG A 187 -41.85 1.18 -7.75
C ARG A 187 -40.78 0.74 -8.75
N LYS A 188 -40.79 1.37 -9.93
CA LYS A 188 -39.84 1.12 -11.02
C LYS A 188 -38.44 1.62 -10.63
N VAL A 189 -37.42 0.76 -10.75
CA VAL A 189 -36.00 1.14 -10.63
C VAL A 189 -35.67 2.17 -11.70
N ARG A 190 -35.00 3.24 -11.29
CA ARG A 190 -34.60 4.35 -12.16
C ARG A 190 -33.15 4.22 -12.62
N GLN A 191 -32.31 3.62 -11.76
CA GLN A 191 -30.89 3.50 -11.99
C GLN A 191 -30.35 2.16 -11.49
N ILE A 192 -29.53 1.51 -12.32
CA ILE A 192 -28.74 0.34 -11.93
C ILE A 192 -27.27 0.72 -12.02
N ILE A 193 -26.53 0.47 -10.94
CA ILE A 193 -25.10 0.71 -10.87
C ILE A 193 -24.40 -0.65 -10.82
N THR A 194 -23.54 -0.90 -11.79
CA THR A 194 -22.66 -2.06 -11.82
C THR A 194 -21.24 -1.61 -11.47
N LYS A 195 -20.32 -2.54 -11.22
CA LYS A 195 -18.92 -2.21 -10.89
C LYS A 195 -18.26 -1.28 -11.92
N ASP A 196 -18.68 -1.36 -13.17
CA ASP A 196 -18.00 -0.69 -14.28
C ASP A 196 -18.87 0.36 -14.99
N PHE A 197 -20.19 0.34 -14.79
CA PHE A 197 -21.13 1.22 -15.50
C PHE A 197 -22.32 1.68 -14.66
N VAL A 198 -22.75 2.92 -14.89
CA VAL A 198 -24.02 3.48 -14.40
C VAL A 198 -25.02 3.46 -15.56
N ILE A 199 -26.16 2.80 -15.37
CA ILE A 199 -27.14 2.62 -16.43
C ILE A 199 -28.47 3.26 -16.00
N ASN A 200 -28.99 4.14 -16.85
CA ASN A 200 -30.26 4.83 -16.65
C ASN A 200 -31.26 4.34 -17.71
N GLY A 201 -32.46 3.92 -17.29
CA GLY A 201 -33.49 3.46 -18.24
C GLY A 201 -34.48 2.46 -17.66
N PRO A 202 -35.43 1.94 -18.47
CA PRO A 202 -36.37 0.90 -18.05
C PRO A 202 -35.63 -0.41 -17.75
N ILE A 203 -35.93 -1.05 -16.62
CA ILE A 203 -35.32 -2.32 -16.15
C ILE A 203 -35.16 -3.35 -17.27
N LEU A 204 -36.19 -3.56 -18.09
CA LEU A 204 -36.17 -4.55 -19.17
C LEU A 204 -35.10 -4.25 -20.25
N ILE A 205 -34.83 -2.98 -20.52
CA ILE A 205 -33.79 -2.54 -21.47
C ILE A 205 -32.39 -2.73 -20.85
N ILE A 206 -32.26 -2.44 -19.55
CA ILE A 206 -30.99 -2.59 -18.80
C ILE A 206 -30.60 -4.07 -18.68
N MET A 207 -31.56 -4.96 -18.44
CA MET A 207 -31.28 -6.39 -18.26
C MET A 207 -30.97 -7.12 -19.57
N THR A 208 -31.53 -6.69 -20.70
CA THR A 208 -31.38 -7.39 -22.00
C THR A 208 -30.15 -6.95 -22.79
N LYS A 209 -29.71 -5.69 -22.65
CA LYS A 209 -28.50 -5.20 -23.34
C LYS A 209 -27.22 -5.43 -22.53
N ASP A 210 -27.26 -5.28 -21.21
CA ASP A 210 -26.03 -5.05 -20.44
C ASP A 210 -25.54 -6.25 -19.60
N LEU A 211 -26.38 -7.27 -19.38
CA LEU A 211 -25.91 -8.56 -18.87
C LEU A 211 -25.01 -9.31 -19.88
N LYS A 212 -25.04 -8.90 -21.15
CA LYS A 212 -24.06 -9.34 -22.15
C LYS A 212 -22.69 -8.69 -21.95
N ILE A 213 -22.65 -7.47 -21.42
CA ILE A 213 -21.42 -6.70 -21.20
C ILE A 213 -20.70 -7.17 -19.93
N LEU A 214 -21.43 -7.50 -18.86
CA LEU A 214 -20.86 -7.97 -17.58
C LEU A 214 -20.24 -9.38 -17.63
N LYS A 215 -20.34 -10.09 -18.75
CA LYS A 215 -19.74 -11.42 -18.95
C LYS A 215 -18.40 -11.40 -19.71
N TYR A 216 -17.91 -10.22 -20.11
CA TYR A 216 -16.65 -10.06 -20.83
C TYR A 216 -15.76 -9.02 -20.16
#